data_AF-A0A3B5ALC0-F1
#
_entry.id   AF-A0A3B5ALC0-F1
#
_cell.length_a   1.000
_cell.length_b   1.000
_cell.length_c   1.000
_cell.angle_alpha   90.00
_cell.angle_beta   90.00
_cell.angle_gamma   90.00
#
_symmetry.space_group_name_H-M   'P 1'
#
loop_
_entity.id
_entity.type
_entity.pdbx_description
1 polymer ?
#
loop_
_entity_poly.entity_id
_entity_poly.type
_entity_poly.pdbx_seq_one_letter_code
_entity_poly.pdbx_strand_id
1 'polypeptide(L)'
;KHCPNGLVLVWNKKTTLMIRLSYKFKGKVCGLCGNYDGKVKNELSTRNKEVVVEALEFGNSWKVSSNCPNAQTQKDPCSLYSHRKAWATKKCSIIKSEVFAACHSKVDYDSYYDACVRDSCACNSGGDCECFCSSVAAYAAACNEAGACVKWRTPTICLFCDFYNPDGECEWHYQPCGRKCMKTCKNPSGKCYNQLPALE
;
A
#
# COMPACT_ATOMS: atom_id res chain seq x y z
N LYS A 1 -5.39 15.49 -10.88
CA LYS A 1 -5.61 16.93 -10.67
C LYS A 1 -4.73 17.34 -9.50
N HIS A 2 -3.83 18.32 -9.67
CA HIS A 2 -3.09 18.89 -8.53
C HIS A 2 -4.12 19.59 -7.65
N CYS A 3 -4.27 19.18 -6.40
CA CYS A 3 -5.02 19.96 -5.42
C CYS A 3 -4.03 21.02 -4.90
N PRO A 4 -4.19 22.31 -5.26
CA PRO A 4 -3.29 23.39 -4.81
C PRO A 4 -3.26 23.56 -3.27
N ASN A 5 -4.10 22.80 -2.56
CA ASN A 5 -4.30 22.88 -1.11
C ASN A 5 -3.35 21.96 -0.31
N GLY A 6 -2.40 21.27 -0.96
CA GLY A 6 -1.41 20.44 -0.25
C GLY A 6 -1.91 19.07 0.21
N LEU A 7 -2.97 18.54 -0.42
CA LEU A 7 -3.48 17.18 -0.23
C LEU A 7 -3.28 16.41 -1.54
N VAL A 8 -2.77 15.19 -1.45
CA VAL A 8 -2.61 14.29 -2.60
C VAL A 8 -3.18 12.92 -2.23
N LEU A 9 -4.01 12.38 -3.12
CA LEU A 9 -4.51 11.01 -3.04
C LEU A 9 -3.91 10.19 -4.18
N VAL A 10 -3.30 9.06 -3.82
CA VAL A 10 -2.84 8.04 -4.76
C VAL A 10 -3.64 6.77 -4.51
N TRP A 11 -4.19 6.19 -5.57
CA TRP A 11 -5.02 4.98 -5.49
C TRP A 11 -4.58 3.98 -6.55
N ASN A 12 -4.38 2.72 -6.16
CA ASN A 12 -4.02 1.65 -7.09
C ASN A 12 -5.22 1.11 -7.90
N LYS A 13 -6.39 1.78 -7.83
CA LYS A 13 -7.66 1.35 -8.43
C LYS A 13 -8.26 0.06 -7.86
N LYS A 14 -7.69 -0.44 -6.76
CA LYS A 14 -8.13 -1.62 -6.02
C LYS A 14 -8.37 -1.21 -4.57
N THR A 15 -7.54 -1.72 -3.66
CA THR A 15 -7.74 -1.58 -2.21
C THR A 15 -6.71 -0.66 -1.53
N THR A 16 -5.66 -0.23 -2.23
CA THR A 16 -4.59 0.57 -1.62
C THR A 16 -4.78 2.05 -1.90
N LEU A 17 -5.01 2.82 -0.83
CA LEU A 17 -5.06 4.28 -0.82
C LEU A 17 -3.87 4.84 -0.05
N MET A 18 -3.16 5.79 -0.66
CA MET A 18 -2.11 6.57 0.00
C MET A 18 -2.51 8.04 0.04
N ILE A 19 -2.55 8.60 1.23
CA ILE A 19 -2.88 10.01 1.47
C ILE A 19 -1.59 10.73 1.84
N ARG A 20 -1.26 11.78 1.11
CA ARG A 20 -0.12 12.65 1.40
C ARG A 20 -0.59 14.05 1.74
N LEU A 21 -0.12 14.54 2.87
CA LEU A 21 -0.46 15.86 3.40
C LEU A 21 0.78 16.74 3.48
N SER A 22 0.65 17.97 3.01
CA SER A 22 1.62 19.03 3.26
C SER A 22 1.80 19.23 4.77
N TYR A 23 3.01 19.62 5.18
CA TYR A 23 3.32 19.98 6.57
C TYR A 23 2.37 21.02 7.17
N LYS A 24 1.67 21.81 6.34
CA LYS A 24 0.63 22.76 6.77
C LYS A 24 -0.49 22.12 7.61
N PHE A 25 -0.72 20.81 7.45
CA PHE A 25 -1.73 20.01 8.15
C PHE A 25 -1.21 19.33 9.43
N LYS A 26 0.08 19.49 9.78
CA LYS A 26 0.66 18.86 10.97
C LYS A 26 -0.13 19.24 12.23
N GLY A 27 -0.61 18.24 12.96
CA GLY A 27 -1.43 18.40 14.17
C GLY A 27 -2.82 19.03 13.94
N LYS A 28 -3.30 19.11 12.70
CA LYS A 28 -4.60 19.71 12.33
C LYS A 28 -5.59 18.72 11.73
N VAL A 29 -5.24 17.44 11.73
CA VAL A 29 -6.09 16.35 11.23
C VAL A 29 -6.43 15.40 12.36
N CYS A 30 -7.43 14.58 12.13
CA CYS A 30 -7.84 13.49 12.99
C CYS A 30 -8.53 12.43 12.14
N GLY A 31 -8.64 11.22 12.66
CA GLY A 31 -9.27 10.11 11.96
C GLY A 31 -8.47 8.82 12.09
N LEU A 32 -8.81 7.84 11.26
CA LEU A 32 -8.15 6.53 11.23
C LEU A 32 -6.66 6.60 10.84
N CYS A 33 -6.23 7.68 10.19
CA CYS A 33 -4.82 7.93 9.85
C CYS A 33 -4.08 8.75 10.93
N GLY A 34 -4.68 8.89 12.12
CA GLY A 34 -4.07 9.59 13.24
C GLY A 34 -4.22 11.11 13.16
N ASN A 35 -3.35 11.83 13.87
CA ASN A 35 -3.42 13.29 14.01
C ASN A 35 -2.26 14.04 13.33
N TYR A 36 -1.27 13.31 12.80
CA TYR A 36 -0.12 13.84 12.08
C TYR A 36 0.65 14.89 12.89
N ASP A 37 0.85 14.69 14.19
CA ASP A 37 1.68 15.58 15.04
C ASP A 37 3.15 15.10 15.16
N GLY A 38 3.43 13.87 14.71
CA GLY A 38 4.75 13.24 14.76
C GLY A 38 4.99 12.37 16.00
N LYS A 39 3.95 12.09 16.80
CA LYS A 39 4.03 11.27 18.02
C LYS A 39 3.15 10.02 17.87
N VAL A 40 3.80 8.87 17.78
CA VAL A 40 3.11 7.57 17.61
C VAL A 40 2.16 7.24 18.79
N LYS A 41 2.48 7.71 20.00
CA LYS A 41 1.76 7.35 21.24
C LYS A 41 0.31 7.82 21.32
N ASN A 42 -0.11 8.80 20.52
CA ASN A 42 -1.45 9.38 20.53
C ASN A 42 -2.15 9.27 19.16
N GLU A 43 -1.64 8.43 18.25
CA GLU A 43 -2.29 8.22 16.95
C GLU A 43 -3.64 7.47 17.10
N LEU A 44 -3.79 6.66 18.15
CA LEU A 44 -5.05 6.01 18.52
C LEU A 44 -5.94 6.93 19.38
N SER A 45 -6.21 8.14 18.87
CA SER A 45 -7.14 9.08 19.50
C SER A 45 -8.57 8.90 18.97
N THR A 46 -9.53 8.68 19.86
CA THR A 46 -10.95 8.52 19.50
C THR A 46 -11.54 9.83 18.98
N ARG A 47 -12.75 9.76 18.39
CA ARG A 47 -13.50 10.97 17.97
C ARG A 47 -13.74 11.97 19.12
N ASN A 48 -13.77 11.50 20.37
CA ASN A 48 -13.91 12.31 21.58
C ASN A 48 -12.57 12.81 22.16
N LYS A 49 -11.46 12.58 21.43
CA LYS A 49 -10.08 12.97 21.82
C LYS A 49 -9.50 12.19 23.00
N GLU A 50 -10.06 11.03 23.31
CA GLU A 50 -9.48 10.11 24.30
C GLU A 50 -8.42 9.25 23.62
N VAL A 51 -7.27 9.06 24.28
CA VAL A 51 -6.22 8.18 23.76
C VAL A 51 -6.45 6.78 24.31
N VAL A 52 -6.61 5.82 23.42
CA VAL A 52 -6.89 4.41 23.76
C VAL A 52 -5.75 3.51 23.27
N VAL A 53 -5.67 2.30 23.83
CA VAL A 53 -4.66 1.30 23.43
C VAL A 53 -5.25 0.34 22.39
N GLU A 54 -6.55 0.06 22.48
CA GLU A 54 -7.22 -0.94 21.66
C GLU A 54 -7.63 -0.38 20.30
N ALA A 55 -7.09 -0.98 19.22
CA ALA A 55 -7.36 -0.55 17.86
C ALA A 55 -8.86 -0.69 17.46
N LEU A 56 -9.57 -1.67 18.04
CA LEU A 56 -11.01 -1.86 17.80
C LEU A 56 -11.84 -0.73 18.43
N GLU A 57 -11.49 -0.31 19.64
CA GLU A 57 -12.15 0.82 20.30
C GLU A 57 -11.92 2.10 19.51
N PHE A 58 -10.67 2.37 19.15
CA PHE A 58 -10.28 3.48 18.29
C PHE A 58 -11.06 3.48 16.97
N GLY A 59 -11.02 2.37 16.23
CA GLY A 59 -11.65 2.26 14.91
C GLY A 59 -13.17 2.42 14.96
N ASN A 60 -13.83 1.81 15.96
CA ASN A 60 -15.28 1.93 16.14
C ASN A 60 -15.72 3.36 16.49
N SER A 61 -14.88 4.14 17.17
CA SER A 61 -15.17 5.56 17.48
C SER A 61 -15.26 6.45 16.23
N TRP A 62 -14.64 6.03 15.12
CA TRP A 62 -14.58 6.80 13.87
C TRP A 62 -15.70 6.49 12.89
N LYS A 63 -16.62 5.57 13.21
CA LYS A 63 -17.78 5.28 12.35
C LYS A 63 -18.57 6.54 12.00
N VAL A 64 -19.03 6.62 10.75
CA VAL A 64 -19.78 7.79 10.24
C VAL A 64 -21.25 7.70 10.64
N SER A 65 -21.84 6.51 10.53
CA SER A 65 -23.24 6.26 10.89
C SER A 65 -23.32 5.53 12.23
N SER A 66 -24.19 6.01 13.12
CA SER A 66 -24.49 5.36 14.40
C SER A 66 -25.08 3.95 14.23
N ASN A 67 -25.77 3.71 13.12
CA ASN A 67 -26.44 2.46 12.81
C ASN A 67 -25.46 1.36 12.35
N CYS A 68 -24.21 1.72 12.06
CA CYS A 68 -23.18 0.72 11.79
C CYS A 68 -22.87 -0.06 13.07
N PRO A 69 -22.90 -1.41 13.02
CA PRO A 69 -22.50 -2.23 14.16
C PRO A 69 -21.02 -2.01 14.46
N ASN A 70 -20.63 -2.21 15.72
CA ASN A 70 -19.22 -2.20 16.09
C ASN A 70 -18.52 -3.42 15.49
N ALA A 71 -17.38 -3.17 14.85
CA ALA A 71 -16.47 -4.22 14.42
C ALA A 71 -16.04 -5.06 15.63
N GLN A 72 -15.96 -6.37 15.42
CA GLN A 72 -15.53 -7.35 16.39
C GLN A 72 -14.10 -7.81 16.06
N THR A 73 -13.43 -8.43 17.03
CA THR A 73 -12.13 -9.06 16.79
C THR A 73 -12.25 -10.08 15.67
N GLN A 74 -11.50 -9.86 14.59
CA GLN A 74 -11.45 -10.82 13.49
C GLN A 74 -10.64 -12.04 13.90
N LYS A 75 -11.14 -13.23 13.56
CA LYS A 75 -10.36 -14.47 13.65
C LYS A 75 -9.27 -14.43 12.59
N ASP A 76 -8.11 -14.99 12.91
CA ASP A 76 -7.01 -15.13 11.95
C ASP A 76 -7.49 -15.89 10.68
N PRO A 77 -7.44 -15.26 9.49
CA PRO A 77 -7.83 -15.92 8.24
C PRO A 77 -7.05 -17.19 7.95
N CYS A 78 -5.77 -17.25 8.34
CA CYS A 78 -4.96 -18.46 8.14
C CYS A 78 -5.33 -19.59 9.12
N SER A 79 -5.99 -19.28 10.23
CA SER A 79 -6.56 -20.29 11.13
C SER A 79 -7.90 -20.80 10.61
N LEU A 80 -8.72 -19.92 10.02
CA LEU A 80 -9.98 -20.29 9.38
C LEU A 80 -9.78 -21.08 8.08
N TYR A 81 -8.78 -20.72 7.28
CA TYR A 81 -8.47 -21.31 5.98
C TYR A 81 -7.08 -21.95 6.00
N SER A 82 -6.86 -22.87 6.94
CA SER A 82 -5.57 -23.50 7.22
C SER A 82 -4.88 -24.13 6.00
N HIS A 83 -5.65 -24.70 5.06
CA HIS A 83 -5.13 -25.25 3.81
C HIS A 83 -4.39 -24.23 2.93
N ARG A 84 -4.67 -22.93 3.07
CA ARG A 84 -4.01 -21.85 2.32
C ARG A 84 -2.71 -21.37 2.96
N LYS A 85 -2.50 -21.63 4.25
CA LYS A 85 -1.38 -21.09 5.03
C LYS A 85 -0.03 -21.42 4.42
N ALA A 86 0.16 -22.67 3.97
CA ALA A 86 1.42 -23.10 3.35
C ALA A 86 1.71 -22.34 2.05
N TRP A 87 0.70 -22.16 1.20
CA TRP A 87 0.83 -21.38 -0.04
C TRP A 87 1.12 -19.91 0.24
N ALA A 88 0.35 -19.29 1.15
CA ALA A 88 0.51 -17.88 1.53
C ALA A 88 1.91 -17.61 2.09
N THR A 89 2.35 -18.42 3.05
CA THR A 89 3.71 -18.34 3.65
C THR A 89 4.79 -18.45 2.57
N LYS A 90 4.68 -19.45 1.69
CA LYS A 90 5.66 -19.67 0.62
C LYS A 90 5.71 -18.51 -0.36
N LYS A 91 4.56 -18.00 -0.81
CA LYS A 91 4.51 -16.89 -1.78
C LYS A 91 4.98 -15.57 -1.17
N CYS A 92 4.52 -15.23 0.04
CA CYS A 92 4.90 -14.00 0.73
C CYS A 92 6.37 -13.97 1.18
N SER A 93 7.06 -15.11 1.22
CA SER A 93 8.49 -15.19 1.56
C SER A 93 9.40 -14.34 0.66
N ILE A 94 8.95 -13.96 -0.54
CA ILE A 94 9.68 -13.01 -1.41
C ILE A 94 10.03 -11.71 -0.68
N ILE A 95 9.15 -11.21 0.20
CA ILE A 95 9.36 -10.00 1.00
C ILE A 95 10.60 -10.13 1.89
N LYS A 96 10.87 -11.33 2.41
CA LYS A 96 12.01 -11.65 3.28
C LYS A 96 13.26 -12.08 2.50
N SER A 97 13.16 -12.25 1.19
CA SER A 97 14.23 -12.79 0.37
C SER A 97 15.24 -11.71 -0.07
N GLU A 98 16.35 -12.15 -0.63
CA GLU A 98 17.39 -11.30 -1.24
C GLU A 98 16.85 -10.32 -2.29
N VAL A 99 15.69 -10.61 -2.91
CA VAL A 99 15.03 -9.70 -3.86
C VAL A 99 14.82 -8.31 -3.23
N PHE A 100 14.51 -8.27 -1.93
CA PHE A 100 14.26 -7.02 -1.18
C PHE A 100 15.40 -6.62 -0.24
N ALA A 101 16.58 -7.25 -0.30
CA ALA A 101 17.69 -7.00 0.63
C ALA A 101 18.08 -5.52 0.72
N ALA A 102 18.08 -4.80 -0.40
CA ALA A 102 18.40 -3.37 -0.44
C ALA A 102 17.39 -2.47 0.31
N CYS A 103 16.20 -3.00 0.62
CA CYS A 103 15.13 -2.30 1.33
C CYS A 103 15.02 -2.70 2.80
N HIS A 104 15.48 -3.90 3.20
CA HIS A 104 15.34 -4.41 4.56
C HIS A 104 15.94 -3.49 5.63
N SER A 105 17.01 -2.75 5.30
CA SER A 105 17.62 -1.76 6.19
C SER A 105 16.88 -0.42 6.28
N LYS A 106 15.89 -0.19 5.42
CA LYS A 106 15.16 1.07 5.27
C LYS A 106 13.71 0.99 5.69
N VAL A 107 13.08 -0.16 5.48
CA VAL A 107 11.66 -0.41 5.80
C VAL A 107 11.55 -1.78 6.45
N ASP A 108 11.03 -1.80 7.68
CA ASP A 108 10.72 -3.04 8.39
C ASP A 108 9.71 -3.87 7.59
N TYR A 109 10.09 -5.11 7.28
CA TYR A 109 9.31 -5.99 6.43
C TYR A 109 8.30 -6.84 7.21
N ASP A 110 8.43 -6.99 8.53
CA ASP A 110 7.65 -7.98 9.29
C ASP A 110 6.15 -7.70 9.19
N SER A 111 5.76 -6.44 9.36
CA SER A 111 4.36 -6.01 9.21
C SER A 111 3.79 -6.26 7.80
N TYR A 112 4.60 -6.08 6.75
CA TYR A 112 4.20 -6.31 5.36
C TYR A 112 4.12 -7.81 5.03
N TYR A 113 5.04 -8.60 5.56
CA TYR A 113 5.02 -10.06 5.41
C TYR A 113 3.77 -10.64 6.08
N ASP A 114 3.49 -10.25 7.32
CA ASP A 114 2.33 -10.73 8.06
C ASP A 114 1.01 -10.30 7.40
N ALA A 115 0.96 -9.07 6.87
CA ALA A 115 -0.18 -8.61 6.08
C ALA A 115 -0.35 -9.46 4.80
N CYS A 116 0.72 -9.68 4.04
CA CYS A 116 0.68 -10.52 2.85
C CYS A 116 0.14 -11.92 3.14
N VAL A 117 0.61 -12.56 4.22
CA VAL A 117 0.16 -13.90 4.62
C VAL A 117 -1.32 -13.89 4.99
N ARG A 118 -1.76 -12.94 5.83
CA ARG A 118 -3.17 -12.81 6.22
C ARG A 118 -4.08 -12.57 5.02
N ASP A 119 -3.73 -11.62 4.15
CA ASP A 119 -4.51 -11.27 2.95
C ASP A 119 -4.61 -12.46 1.99
N SER A 120 -3.50 -13.17 1.78
CA SER A 120 -3.42 -14.36 0.91
C SER A 120 -4.23 -15.54 1.44
N CYS A 121 -4.37 -15.69 2.76
CA CYS A 121 -5.26 -16.66 3.38
C CYS A 121 -6.73 -16.23 3.29
N ALA A 122 -7.02 -14.92 3.41
CA ALA A 122 -8.39 -14.39 3.38
C ALA A 122 -9.02 -14.40 1.98
N CYS A 123 -8.23 -14.21 0.92
CA CYS A 123 -8.70 -14.24 -0.45
C CYS A 123 -8.94 -15.67 -0.92
N ASN A 124 -10.10 -16.23 -0.60
CA ASN A 124 -10.47 -17.64 -0.80
C ASN A 124 -11.54 -17.89 -1.87
N SER A 125 -12.12 -16.83 -2.44
CA SER A 125 -13.22 -16.88 -3.40
C SER A 125 -12.77 -16.76 -4.87
N GLY A 126 -11.47 -16.96 -5.15
CA GLY A 126 -10.83 -16.69 -6.43
C GLY A 126 -10.18 -15.31 -6.47
N GLY A 127 -9.10 -15.16 -7.24
CA GLY A 127 -8.29 -13.93 -7.28
C GLY A 127 -7.07 -13.95 -6.33
N ASP A 128 -6.65 -15.12 -5.84
CA ASP A 128 -5.56 -15.29 -4.87
C ASP A 128 -4.24 -14.61 -5.27
N CYS A 129 -3.93 -14.66 -6.57
CA CYS A 129 -2.77 -13.96 -7.12
C CYS A 129 -2.89 -12.44 -6.96
N GLU A 130 -4.10 -11.87 -7.03
CA GLU A 130 -4.33 -10.43 -6.93
C GLU A 130 -4.03 -9.89 -5.53
N CYS A 131 -4.45 -10.59 -4.48
CA CYS A 131 -4.18 -10.18 -3.10
C CYS A 131 -2.67 -10.26 -2.80
N PHE A 132 -2.04 -11.40 -3.12
CA PHE A 132 -0.59 -11.55 -3.03
C PHE A 132 0.17 -10.43 -3.77
N CYS A 133 -0.16 -10.18 -5.03
CA CYS A 133 0.52 -9.14 -5.82
C CYS A 133 0.31 -7.75 -5.24
N SER A 134 -0.87 -7.45 -4.69
CA SER A 134 -1.17 -6.15 -4.09
C SER A 134 -0.38 -5.95 -2.79
N SER A 135 -0.28 -6.96 -1.93
CA SER A 135 0.47 -6.87 -0.67
C SER A 135 1.99 -6.75 -0.92
N VAL A 136 2.56 -7.48 -1.90
CA VAL A 136 3.98 -7.33 -2.25
C VAL A 136 4.26 -5.97 -2.91
N ALA A 137 3.37 -5.49 -3.78
CA ALA A 137 3.49 -4.16 -4.38
C ALA A 137 3.44 -3.04 -3.34
N ALA A 138 2.67 -3.20 -2.26
CA ALA A 138 2.65 -2.23 -1.16
C ALA A 138 4.02 -2.12 -0.45
N TYR A 139 4.71 -3.25 -0.25
CA TYR A 139 6.08 -3.22 0.30
C TYR A 139 7.07 -2.60 -0.69
N ALA A 140 7.00 -2.97 -1.98
CA ALA A 140 7.83 -2.36 -3.02
C ALA A 140 7.62 -0.83 -3.14
N ALA A 141 6.38 -0.35 -2.98
CA ALA A 141 6.09 1.08 -2.98
C ALA A 141 6.70 1.79 -1.77
N ALA A 142 6.64 1.19 -0.57
CA ALA A 142 7.29 1.71 0.63
C ALA A 142 8.81 1.75 0.47
N CYS A 143 9.40 0.70 -0.11
CA CYS A 143 10.82 0.66 -0.45
C CYS A 143 11.21 1.80 -1.39
N ASN A 144 10.42 2.03 -2.45
CA ASN A 144 10.69 3.09 -3.41
C ASN A 144 10.61 4.48 -2.76
N GLU A 145 9.65 4.69 -1.86
CA GLU A 145 9.56 5.93 -1.07
C GLU A 145 10.77 6.13 -0.14
N ALA A 146 11.29 5.05 0.44
CA ALA A 146 12.55 5.06 1.20
C ALA A 146 13.82 5.11 0.30
N GLY A 147 13.66 5.25 -1.02
CA GLY A 147 14.76 5.34 -1.97
C GLY A 147 15.47 4.01 -2.26
N ALA A 148 14.80 2.88 -2.07
CA ALA A 148 15.23 1.55 -2.54
C ALA A 148 14.32 1.10 -3.69
N CYS A 149 14.83 1.19 -4.91
CA CYS A 149 14.12 0.71 -6.09
C CYS A 149 14.31 -0.80 -6.26
N VAL A 150 13.23 -1.57 -6.17
CA VAL A 150 13.29 -3.05 -6.20
C VAL A 150 12.52 -3.61 -7.40
N LYS A 151 13.22 -4.36 -8.25
CA LYS A 151 12.60 -5.11 -9.36
C LYS A 151 12.20 -6.51 -8.89
N TRP A 152 10.93 -6.69 -8.56
CA TRP A 152 10.44 -7.93 -7.95
C TRP A 152 9.48 -8.73 -8.84
N ARG A 153 8.82 -8.09 -9.82
CA ARG A 153 7.94 -8.79 -10.78
C ARG A 153 8.75 -9.57 -11.80
N THR A 154 8.25 -10.75 -12.15
CA THR A 154 8.83 -11.64 -13.16
C THR A 154 7.70 -12.23 -14.02
N PRO A 155 7.97 -12.86 -15.18
CA PRO A 155 6.91 -13.47 -16.00
C PRO A 155 6.03 -14.48 -15.25
N THR A 156 6.52 -15.06 -14.16
CA THR A 156 5.78 -16.00 -13.30
C THR A 156 5.24 -15.36 -12.01
N ILE A 157 5.56 -14.09 -11.76
CA ILE A 157 5.19 -13.33 -10.57
C ILE A 157 4.65 -11.96 -11.00
N CYS A 158 3.32 -11.85 -11.08
CA CYS A 158 2.61 -10.59 -11.13
C CYS A 158 2.95 -9.65 -12.32
N LEU A 159 3.50 -10.16 -13.44
CA LEU A 159 3.91 -9.33 -14.60
C LEU A 159 2.96 -9.50 -15.80
N PHE A 160 2.53 -8.37 -16.39
CA PHE A 160 1.67 -8.36 -17.58
C PHE A 160 1.80 -7.05 -18.39
N CYS A 161 3.02 -6.66 -18.77
CA CYS A 161 3.25 -5.43 -19.54
C CYS A 161 3.15 -5.64 -21.06
N ASP A 162 3.57 -6.80 -21.55
CA ASP A 162 3.69 -7.06 -22.99
C ASP A 162 2.33 -7.10 -23.70
N PHE A 163 1.25 -7.30 -22.96
CA PHE A 163 -0.12 -7.22 -23.46
C PHE A 163 -0.47 -5.87 -24.10
N TYR A 164 0.20 -4.78 -23.70
CA TYR A 164 -0.06 -3.45 -24.23
C TYR A 164 0.73 -3.13 -25.51
N ASN A 165 1.63 -4.01 -25.94
CA ASN A 165 2.37 -3.83 -27.17
C ASN A 165 1.47 -4.12 -28.39
N PRO A 166 1.51 -3.26 -29.43
CA PRO A 166 1.03 -3.65 -30.76
C PRO A 166 1.78 -4.87 -31.30
N ASP A 167 1.16 -5.62 -32.22
CA ASP A 167 1.78 -6.81 -32.82
C ASP A 167 3.11 -6.45 -33.50
N GLY A 168 4.19 -7.13 -33.09
CA GLY A 168 5.54 -6.92 -33.61
C GLY A 168 6.31 -5.75 -32.98
N GLU A 169 5.70 -5.00 -32.05
CA GLU A 169 6.31 -3.84 -31.40
C GLU A 169 6.72 -4.13 -29.94
N CYS A 170 7.59 -3.28 -29.37
CA CYS A 170 8.10 -3.43 -28.01
C CYS A 170 8.27 -2.08 -27.30
N GLU A 171 7.15 -1.42 -27.00
CA GLU A 171 7.12 -0.06 -26.45
C GLU A 171 6.78 -0.01 -24.95
N TRP A 172 5.96 -0.94 -24.46
CA TRP A 172 5.51 -1.01 -23.07
C TRP A 172 6.43 -1.90 -22.25
N HIS A 173 7.20 -1.26 -21.36
CA HIS A 173 8.18 -1.94 -20.50
C HIS A 173 7.82 -1.79 -19.03
N TYR A 174 8.01 -2.88 -18.27
CA TYR A 174 7.91 -2.83 -16.82
C TYR A 174 9.03 -1.96 -16.24
N GLN A 175 8.63 -0.88 -15.57
CA GLN A 175 9.53 0.01 -14.85
C GLN A 175 9.23 -0.06 -13.35
N PRO A 176 10.02 -0.81 -12.55
CA PRO A 176 9.66 -1.21 -11.19
C PRO A 176 9.40 -0.06 -10.21
N CYS A 177 9.92 1.13 -10.52
CA CYS A 177 9.88 2.29 -9.64
C CYS A 177 9.35 3.53 -10.37
N GLY A 178 8.75 3.35 -11.56
CA GLY A 178 8.23 4.41 -12.40
C GLY A 178 9.28 5.36 -12.99
N ARG A 179 8.77 6.38 -13.68
CA ARG A 179 9.55 7.53 -14.13
C ARG A 179 9.01 8.78 -13.43
N LYS A 180 9.90 9.59 -12.85
CA LYS A 180 9.54 10.79 -12.09
C LYS A 180 8.80 11.83 -12.93
N CYS A 181 9.12 11.93 -14.22
CA CYS A 181 8.37 12.79 -15.15
C CYS A 181 8.50 12.27 -16.58
N MET A 182 7.39 12.33 -17.32
CA MET A 182 7.34 11.98 -18.72
C MET A 182 6.75 13.13 -19.53
N LYS A 183 7.31 13.33 -20.73
CA LYS A 183 6.65 14.13 -21.76
C LYS A 183 5.41 13.39 -22.22
N THR A 184 4.30 14.10 -22.24
CA THR A 184 3.01 13.58 -22.71
C THR A 184 2.30 14.70 -23.45
N CYS A 185 1.23 14.42 -24.20
CA CYS A 185 0.45 15.49 -24.83
C CYS A 185 -0.13 16.49 -23.81
N LYS A 186 -0.42 16.05 -22.58
CA LYS A 186 -0.86 16.92 -21.47
C LYS A 186 0.28 17.64 -20.75
N ASN A 187 1.52 17.19 -20.91
CA ASN A 187 2.73 17.84 -20.41
C ASN A 187 3.83 17.82 -21.49
N PRO A 188 3.71 18.66 -22.55
CA PRO A 188 4.68 18.65 -23.65
C PRO A 188 6.08 19.06 -23.19
N SER A 189 6.15 19.94 -22.21
CA SER A 189 7.41 20.44 -21.65
C SER A 189 8.22 19.37 -20.89
N GLY A 190 7.56 18.30 -20.42
CA GLY A 190 8.18 17.31 -19.54
C GLY A 190 8.62 17.88 -18.19
N LYS A 191 8.08 19.04 -17.79
CA LYS A 191 8.33 19.63 -16.47
C LYS A 191 7.18 19.25 -15.54
N CYS A 192 7.43 18.29 -14.66
CA CYS A 192 6.50 17.91 -13.62
C CYS A 192 6.88 18.66 -12.35
N TYR A 193 5.98 19.45 -11.80
CA TYR A 193 6.20 20.16 -10.54
C TYR A 193 6.00 19.27 -9.31
N ASN A 194 6.15 17.94 -9.46
CA ASN A 194 5.48 17.01 -8.57
C ASN A 194 6.39 16.38 -7.50
N GLN A 195 5.95 16.60 -6.26
CA GLN A 195 6.16 15.79 -5.06
C GLN A 195 5.46 14.41 -5.11
N LEU A 196 4.99 13.98 -6.29
CA LEU A 196 4.40 12.65 -6.46
C LEU A 196 5.52 11.62 -6.50
N PRO A 197 5.37 10.49 -5.80
CA PRO A 197 6.37 9.45 -5.88
C PRO A 197 6.35 8.88 -7.30
N ALA A 198 7.50 8.44 -7.78
CA ALA A 198 7.49 7.59 -8.95
C ALA A 198 6.78 6.28 -8.56
N LEU A 199 5.82 5.84 -9.37
CA LEU A 199 4.96 4.70 -9.08
C LEU A 199 5.31 3.57 -10.04
N GLU A 200 5.29 2.35 -9.50
CA GLU A 200 5.30 1.11 -10.29
C GLU A 200 4.12 1.06 -11.27
#